data_AF-A0A1Y4QR91-F1
#
_entry.id   AF-A0A1Y4QR91-F1
#
_cell.length_a   1.000
_cell.length_b   1.000
_cell.length_c   1.000
_cell.angle_alpha   90.00
_cell.angle_beta   90.00
_cell.angle_gamma   90.00
#
_symmetry.space_group_name_H-M   'P 1'
#
loop_
_entity.id
_entity.type
_entity.pdbx_description
1 polymer ?
#
loop_
_entity_poly.entity_id
_entity_poly.type
_entity_poly.pdbx_seq_one_letter_code
_entity_poly.pdbx_strand_id
1 'polypeptide(L)' 'MNTAVIKLNNLDQALMLSRAYKEGEIKLNVSKLARELNYSRKTLSRRLNGIAPKKTRNRKRYLDDYKDLIYKYLCDEQ' A
#
# COMPACT_ATOMS: atom_id res chain seq x y z
N MET A 1 -18.04 -23.78 19.31
CA MET A 1 -16.92 -23.30 18.45
C MET A 1 -16.37 -22.04 19.08
N ASN A 2 -15.13 -22.04 19.58
CA ASN A 2 -14.52 -20.83 20.13
C ASN A 2 -14.21 -19.87 18.98
N THR A 3 -15.06 -18.88 18.79
CA THR A 3 -14.82 -17.80 17.84
C THR A 3 -13.84 -16.82 18.46
N ALA A 4 -12.58 -16.87 18.05
CA ALA A 4 -11.63 -15.84 18.38
C ALA A 4 -12.10 -14.52 17.73
N VAL A 5 -12.57 -13.58 18.54
CA VAL A 5 -13.00 -12.26 18.06
C VAL A 5 -11.74 -11.39 17.90
N ILE A 6 -11.20 -11.35 16.69
CA ILE A 6 -10.08 -10.46 16.35
C ILE A 6 -10.66 -9.06 16.13
N LYS A 7 -10.43 -8.15 17.09
CA LYS A 7 -10.72 -6.72 16.89
C LYS A 7 -9.57 -6.09 16.11
N LEU A 8 -9.90 -5.51 14.96
CA LEU A 8 -8.98 -4.72 14.18
C LEU A 8 -9.19 -3.25 14.54
N ASN A 9 -8.12 -2.59 15.00
CA ASN A 9 -8.15 -1.17 15.37
C ASN A 9 -7.41 -0.30 14.34
N ASN A 10 -6.51 -0.90 13.53
CA ASN A 10 -5.67 -0.15 12.59
C ASN A 10 -5.46 -0.88 11.26
N LEU A 11 -5.16 -0.13 10.20
CA LEU A 11 -4.89 -0.64 8.85
C LEU A 11 -3.67 -1.55 8.76
N ASP A 12 -2.70 -1.37 9.66
CA ASP A 12 -1.49 -2.20 9.67
C ASP A 12 -1.78 -3.60 10.19
N GLN A 13 -2.76 -3.76 11.08
CA GLN A 13 -3.24 -5.09 11.48
C GLN A 13 -3.94 -5.80 10.31
N ALA A 14 -4.66 -5.05 9.46
CA ALA A 14 -5.20 -5.59 8.22
C ALA A 14 -4.11 -6.01 7.22
N LEU A 15 -2.94 -5.34 7.24
CA LEU A 15 -1.79 -5.75 6.44
C LEU A 15 -1.14 -7.04 6.98
N MET A 16 -1.07 -7.20 8.31
CA MET A 16 -0.56 -8.43 8.94
C MET A 16 -1.42 -9.66 8.57
N LEU A 17 -2.74 -9.48 8.42
CA LEU A 17 -3.66 -10.53 8.00
C LEU A 17 -3.63 -10.82 6.49
N SER A 18 -2.81 -10.12 5.70
CA SER A 18 -2.83 -10.25 4.24
C SER A 18 -2.47 -11.65 3.74
N ARG A 19 -1.58 -12.35 4.45
CA ARG A 19 -1.17 -13.71 4.11
C ARG A 19 -2.33 -14.68 4.22
N ALA A 20 -2.95 -14.75 5.39
CA ALA A 20 -4.10 -15.62 5.66
C ALA A 20 -5.32 -15.25 4.79
N TYR A 21 -5.50 -13.97 4.46
CA TYR A 21 -6.55 -13.53 3.53
C TYR A 21 -6.29 -13.99 2.09
N LYS A 22 -5.05 -13.93 1.61
CA LYS A 22 -4.67 -14.41 0.26
C LYS A 22 -4.73 -15.92 0.13
N GLU A 23 -4.31 -16.64 1.17
CA GLU A 23 -4.35 -18.10 1.24
C GLU A 23 -5.79 -18.62 1.43
N GLY A 24 -6.77 -17.73 1.65
CA GLY A 24 -8.19 -18.06 1.74
C GLY A 24 -8.61 -18.64 3.10
N GLU A 25 -7.69 -18.65 4.07
CA GLU A 25 -7.91 -19.18 5.42
C GLU A 25 -8.94 -18.33 6.20
N ILE A 26 -9.14 -17.07 5.81
CA ILE A 26 -10.04 -16.15 6.50
C ILE A 26 -11.06 -15.53 5.53
N LYS A 27 -12.34 -15.81 5.78
CA LYS A 27 -13.45 -15.16 5.07
C LYS A 27 -13.90 -13.89 5.81
N LEU A 28 -13.53 -12.73 5.28
CA LEU A 28 -13.85 -11.43 5.86
C LEU A 28 -14.96 -10.70 5.08
N ASN A 29 -15.91 -10.09 5.79
CA ASN A 29 -16.79 -9.10 5.19
C ASN A 29 -16.08 -7.74 5.14
N VAL A 30 -15.36 -7.51 4.05
CA VAL A 30 -14.54 -6.30 3.84
C VAL A 30 -15.36 -5.02 3.96
N SER A 31 -16.63 -5.02 3.53
CA SER A 31 -17.47 -3.82 3.59
C SER A 31 -17.88 -3.46 5.02
N LYS A 32 -18.16 -4.46 5.87
CA LYS A 32 -18.50 -4.22 7.28
C LYS A 32 -17.28 -3.71 8.05
N LEU A 33 -16.14 -4.40 7.89
CA LEU A 33 -14.86 -3.99 8.48
C LEU A 33 -14.43 -2.59 8.08
N ALA A 34 -14.60 -2.22 6.81
CA ALA A 34 -14.26 -0.89 6.32
C ALA A 34 -15.08 0.21 7.01
N ARG A 35 -16.37 -0.03 7.27
CA ARG A 35 -17.23 0.91 8.02
C ARG A 35 -16.81 1.03 9.48
N GLU A 36 -16.52 -0.08 10.15
CA GLU A 36 -16.07 -0.08 11.54
C GLU A 36 -14.72 0.64 11.72
N LEU A 37 -13.81 0.48 10.75
CA LEU A 37 -12.51 1.13 10.77
C LEU A 37 -12.53 2.58 10.25
N ASN A 38 -13.66 3.08 9.73
CA ASN A 38 -13.77 4.38 9.05
C ASN A 38 -12.81 4.57 7.85
N TYR A 39 -12.58 3.52 7.05
CA TYR A 39 -11.80 3.60 5.81
C TYR A 39 -12.61 3.16 4.60
N SER A 40 -12.17 3.58 3.41
CA SER A 40 -12.78 3.07 2.17
C SER A 40 -12.56 1.56 2.02
N ARG A 41 -13.55 0.86 1.49
CA ARG A 41 -13.44 -0.57 1.11
C ARG A 41 -12.20 -0.83 0.24
N LYS A 42 -11.89 0.09 -0.68
CA LYS A 42 -10.72 -0.02 -1.58
C LYS A 42 -9.40 0.02 -0.80
N THR A 43 -9.29 0.88 0.21
CA THR A 43 -8.10 0.99 1.06
C THR A 43 -7.91 -0.30 1.86
N LEU A 44 -8.96 -0.80 2.49
CA LEU A 44 -8.89 -2.05 3.26
C LEU A 44 -8.55 -3.25 2.38
N SER A 45 -9.19 -3.37 1.22
CA SER A 45 -8.90 -4.42 0.24
C SER A 45 -7.45 -4.38 -0.24
N ARG A 46 -6.87 -3.20 -0.48
CA ARG A 46 -5.44 -3.06 -0.81
C ARG A 46 -4.54 -3.59 0.29
N ARG A 47 -4.82 -3.26 1.56
CA ARG A 47 -4.02 -3.75 2.70
C ARG A 47 -4.12 -5.26 2.86
N LEU A 48 -5.33 -5.83 2.78
CA LEU A 48 -5.56 -7.28 2.81
C LEU A 48 -4.88 -8.00 1.63
N ASN A 49 -4.73 -7.34 0.48
CA ASN A 49 -3.94 -7.85 -0.64
C ASN A 49 -2.42 -7.64 -0.48
N GLY A 50 -1.95 -7.21 0.69
CA GLY A 50 -0.52 -7.01 0.98
C GLY A 50 0.07 -5.71 0.40
N ILE A 51 -0.76 -4.81 -0.12
CA ILE A 51 -0.28 -3.58 -0.76
C ILE A 51 -0.21 -2.47 0.27
N ALA A 52 1.00 -2.20 0.76
CA ALA A 52 1.29 -1.03 1.58
C ALA A 52 1.32 0.26 0.71
N PRO A 53 0.91 1.42 1.27
CA PRO A 53 1.09 2.69 0.60
C PRO A 53 2.58 2.98 0.43
N LYS A 54 2.96 3.52 -0.73
CA LYS A 54 4.33 3.99 -0.95
C LYS A 54 4.54 5.25 -0.11
N LYS A 55 5.66 5.33 0.61
CA LYS A 55 6.06 6.54 1.34
C LYS A 55 6.45 7.67 0.37
N THR A 56 7.09 7.31 -0.73
CA THR A 56 7.59 8.26 -1.73
C THR A 56 6.89 8.06 -3.07
N ARG A 57 6.53 9.16 -3.73
CA ARG A 57 6.00 9.15 -5.09
C ARG A 57 7.17 9.23 -6.08
N ASN A 58 7.40 8.16 -6.83
CA ASN A 58 8.31 8.20 -7.99
C ASN A 58 7.59 8.92 -9.13
N ARG A 59 7.75 10.25 -9.21
CA ARG A 59 7.29 11.06 -10.33
C ARG A 59 8.46 11.29 -11.26
N LYS A 60 8.47 10.61 -12.41
CA LYS A 60 9.38 10.97 -13.50
C LYS A 60 8.92 12.27 -14.14
N ARG A 61 9.84 13.22 -14.31
CA ARG A 61 9.68 14.42 -15.15
C ARG A 61 10.31 14.15 -16.52
N TYR A 62 9.85 14.86 -17.54
CA TYR A 62 10.42 14.73 -18.90
C TYR A 62 11.92 15.03 -18.94
N LEU A 63 12.42 15.94 -18.09
CA LEU A 63 13.84 16.28 -17.99
C LEU A 63 14.67 15.28 -17.19
N ASP A 64 14.04 14.39 -16.39
CA ASP A 64 14.80 13.43 -15.59
C ASP A 64 15.58 12.46 -16.50
N ASP A 65 15.04 12.15 -17.69
CA ASP A 65 15.68 11.27 -18.67
C ASP A 65 16.87 11.96 -19.38
N TYR A 66 16.91 13.30 -19.40
CA TYR A 66 17.99 14.09 -20.02
C TYR A 66 18.97 14.68 -19.00
N LYS A 67 18.81 14.35 -17.72
CA LYS A 67 19.61 14.93 -16.64
C LYS A 67 21.10 14.75 -16.87
N ASP A 68 21.52 13.57 -17.34
CA ASP A 68 22.92 13.26 -17.61
C ASP A 68 23.48 14.08 -18.79
N LEU A 69 22.67 14.30 -19.83
CA LEU A 69 23.03 15.17 -20.96
C LEU A 69 23.15 16.62 -20.51
N ILE A 70 22.18 17.11 -19.74
CA ILE A 70 22.20 18.47 -19.18
C ILE A 70 23.46 18.67 -18.35
N TYR A 71 23.84 17.73 -17.48
CA TYR A 71 25.10 17.81 -16.73
C TYR A 71 26.33 17.84 -17.63
N LYS A 72 26.37 16.98 -18.66
CA LYS A 72 27.48 16.94 -19.61
C LYS A 72 27.67 18.25 -20.37
N TYR A 73 26.59 18.94 -20.72
CA TYR A 73 26.65 20.21 -21.45
C TYR A 73 26.78 21.45 -20.56
N LEU A 74 26.42 21.36 -19.27
CA LEU A 74 26.58 22.47 -18.32
C LEU A 74 27.88 22.42 -17.53
N CYS A 75 28.48 21.25 -17.34
CA CYS A 75 29.85 21.17 -16.84
C CYS A 75 30.79 21.32 -18.02
N ASP A 76 31.24 22.54 -18.26
CA ASP A 76 32.49 22.76 -18.98
C ASP A 76 33.58 22.01 -18.20
N GLU A 77 34.21 21.02 -18.84
CA GLU A 77 35.50 20.51 -18.37
C GLU A 77 36.46 21.71 -18.35
N GLN A 78 36.61 22.31 -17.16
CA GLN A 78 37.70 23.23 -16.82
C GLN A 78 38.92 22.41 -16.40
#